data_AF-A0A954DY89-F1
#
_entry.id   AF-A0A954DY89-F1
#
_cell.length_a   1.000
_cell.length_b   1.000
_cell.length_c   1.000
_cell.angle_alpha   90.00
_cell.angle_beta   90.00
_cell.angle_gamma   90.00
#
_symmetry.space_group_name_H-M   'P 1'
#
loop_
_entity.id
_entity.type
_entity.pdbx_description
1 polymer ?
#
loop_
_entity_poly.entity_id
_entity_poly.type
_entity_poly.pdbx_seq_one_letter_code
_entity_poly.pdbx_strand_id
1 'polypeptide(L)'
;MTRWVVAACALACLAWSATSGVPKCEDARAQLEYASKRKLELRGARGEERAAARERAVEAYRAVHYHFPRELLARAEAAFREGELRRAGGDVDEAREAFESAAALGAGSEFRARGRLELGHLYRRSNRWIDALNAYELVALDEDAAPRHRDRAWLWRARLQARLGREREACAGWEHVAREGFDSFDRLEAFDEWALHLVERGDLEGAAGVIGLCGELLAERLAEQTRQGDRLRRVHARMRSVERLKAAIEARRKLREAEEEERARETRLDQGRAPRRPPDALEVPRPPLPWRPLRVGDPDRRAKAYAVGVELELRSGTGTLRLEVPADRLRDAQRVDDAPAEVDVERAFTELESAGAFADLAGSRVELLVVDGTRPEPPAQLCEHLLARLAPAARLRVLLCTGTHDPATPANRARLDVWRERVARMSPRAEVAIHDARRDAFRRDGTTSRATPVELPVAFDSADRFVVLSDVKHHYFAGYSGPAKHFLPGAASVEAVRANHAFALERAARAGHHPWHA
;
A
#
# COMPACT_ATOMS: atom_id res chain seq x y z
N MET A 1 7.91 -25.48 -12.03
CA MET A 1 8.09 -24.07 -12.46
C MET A 1 9.31 -23.36 -11.85
N THR A 2 10.26 -24.06 -11.21
CA THR A 2 11.35 -23.43 -10.44
C THR A 2 12.69 -23.23 -11.19
N ARG A 3 12.76 -23.54 -12.50
CA ARG A 3 14.03 -23.53 -13.25
C ARG A 3 14.27 -22.34 -14.17
N TRP A 4 13.24 -21.61 -14.60
CA TRP A 4 13.41 -20.56 -15.62
C TRP A 4 13.64 -19.14 -15.05
N VAL A 5 13.17 -18.83 -13.84
CA VAL A 5 13.54 -17.57 -13.14
C VAL A 5 15.04 -17.56 -12.74
N VAL A 6 15.64 -18.74 -12.57
CA VAL A 6 17.06 -18.86 -12.25
C VAL A 6 17.96 -18.50 -13.44
N ALA A 7 17.52 -18.73 -14.68
CA ALA A 7 18.37 -18.53 -15.87
C ALA A 7 18.58 -17.06 -16.25
N ALA A 8 17.54 -16.22 -16.16
CA ALA A 8 17.64 -14.77 -16.41
C ALA A 8 18.45 -14.06 -15.31
N CYS A 9 18.29 -14.46 -14.04
CA CYS A 9 19.14 -13.98 -12.96
C CYS A 9 20.59 -14.49 -13.09
N ALA A 10 20.81 -15.74 -13.53
CA ALA A 10 22.14 -16.30 -13.70
C ALA A 10 22.95 -15.62 -14.82
N LEU A 11 22.32 -15.23 -15.92
CA LEU A 11 22.98 -14.51 -17.02
C LEU A 11 23.36 -13.08 -16.61
N ALA A 12 22.51 -12.37 -15.86
CA ALA A 12 22.86 -11.08 -15.25
C ALA A 12 23.96 -11.22 -14.16
N CYS A 13 23.95 -12.31 -13.39
CA CYS A 13 25.00 -12.62 -12.40
C CYS A 13 26.36 -12.89 -13.05
N LEU A 14 26.40 -13.61 -14.17
CA LEU A 14 27.63 -13.91 -14.90
C LEU A 14 28.22 -12.66 -15.57
N ALA A 15 27.37 -11.77 -16.11
CA ALA A 15 27.81 -10.51 -16.69
C ALA A 15 28.32 -9.50 -15.65
N TRP A 16 27.68 -9.43 -14.47
CA TRP A 16 28.11 -8.54 -13.39
C TRP A 16 29.41 -9.01 -12.72
N SER A 17 29.54 -10.32 -12.45
CA SER A 17 30.77 -10.88 -11.87
C SER A 17 32.00 -10.70 -12.77
N ALA A 18 31.82 -10.56 -14.08
CA ALA A 18 32.92 -10.35 -15.03
C ALA A 18 33.38 -8.88 -15.08
N THR A 19 32.59 -7.93 -14.55
CA THR A 19 32.79 -6.49 -14.75
C THR A 19 33.01 -5.70 -13.44
N SER A 20 32.53 -6.19 -12.29
CA SER A 20 32.54 -5.41 -11.04
C SER A 20 33.89 -5.33 -10.31
N GLY A 21 34.88 -6.15 -10.67
CA GLY A 21 36.20 -6.17 -10.01
C GLY A 21 36.18 -6.57 -8.53
N VAL A 22 35.01 -6.86 -7.95
CA VAL A 22 34.86 -7.28 -6.56
C VAL A 22 35.15 -8.79 -6.45
N PRO A 23 36.10 -9.22 -5.59
CA PRO A 23 36.38 -10.64 -5.44
C PRO A 23 35.24 -11.36 -4.71
N LYS A 24 34.99 -12.61 -5.13
CA LYS A 24 34.12 -13.54 -4.41
C LYS A 24 34.87 -14.12 -3.20
N CYS A 25 34.32 -13.91 -2.00
CA CYS A 25 34.83 -14.51 -0.76
C CYS A 25 34.40 -15.97 -0.58
N GLU A 26 34.90 -16.62 0.48
CA GLU A 26 34.59 -18.03 0.79
C GLU A 26 33.10 -18.27 1.07
N ASP A 27 32.46 -17.37 1.79
CA ASP A 27 31.04 -17.41 2.14
C ASP A 27 30.42 -16.01 2.20
N ALA A 28 29.09 -15.96 2.39
CA ALA A 28 28.35 -14.69 2.40
C ALA A 28 28.71 -13.80 3.59
N ARG A 29 29.13 -14.39 4.72
CA ARG A 29 29.56 -13.63 5.90
C ARG A 29 30.89 -12.93 5.63
N ALA A 30 31.86 -13.65 5.07
CA ALA A 30 33.14 -13.09 4.64
C ALA A 30 32.94 -12.00 3.57
N GLN A 31 31.96 -12.16 2.67
CA GLN A 31 31.60 -11.13 1.69
C GLN A 31 31.01 -9.87 2.35
N LEU A 32 30.14 -10.02 3.35
CA LEU A 32 29.62 -8.90 4.14
C LEU A 32 30.73 -8.20 4.94
N GLU A 33 31.66 -8.95 5.51
CA GLU A 33 32.84 -8.40 6.21
C GLU A 33 33.75 -7.64 5.23
N TYR A 34 33.95 -8.14 4.02
CA TYR A 34 34.65 -7.43 2.95
C TYR A 34 33.96 -6.10 2.60
N ALA A 35 32.65 -6.12 2.39
CA ALA A 35 31.86 -4.91 2.09
C ALA A 35 31.89 -3.91 3.26
N SER A 36 31.81 -4.39 4.50
CA SER A 36 31.95 -3.58 5.71
C SER A 36 33.32 -2.88 5.79
N LYS A 37 34.41 -3.57 5.43
CA LYS A 37 35.75 -2.96 5.32
C LYS A 37 35.80 -1.85 4.27
N ARG A 38 35.17 -2.03 3.10
CA ARG A 38 35.04 -0.96 2.09
C ARG A 38 34.27 0.24 2.65
N LYS A 39 33.18 -0.01 3.39
CA LYS A 39 32.41 1.06 4.06
C LYS A 39 33.25 1.86 5.08
N LEU A 40 34.25 1.25 5.71
CA LEU A 40 35.14 1.95 6.63
C LEU A 40 36.07 2.97 5.93
N GLU A 41 36.38 2.78 4.63
CA GLU A 41 37.18 3.74 3.84
C GLU A 41 36.51 5.12 3.71
N LEU A 42 35.19 5.20 3.92
CA LEU A 42 34.49 6.50 3.96
C LEU A 42 34.86 7.34 5.20
N ARG A 43 35.48 6.74 6.23
CA ARG A 43 35.90 7.49 7.42
C ARG A 43 37.11 8.35 7.06
N GLY A 44 37.01 9.65 7.29
CA GLY A 44 38.07 10.61 6.96
C GLY A 44 38.00 11.19 5.54
N ALA A 45 37.47 10.43 4.57
CA ALA A 45 37.30 10.91 3.19
C ALA A 45 36.27 12.04 3.05
N ARG A 46 36.54 12.99 2.14
CA ARG A 46 35.69 14.17 1.85
C ARG A 46 35.47 14.36 0.34
N GLY A 47 34.44 15.10 -0.03
CA GLY A 47 34.17 15.47 -1.43
C GLY A 47 34.06 14.25 -2.36
N GLU A 48 34.72 14.32 -3.51
CA GLU A 48 34.73 13.28 -4.54
C GLU A 48 35.34 11.95 -4.05
N GLU A 49 36.38 12.01 -3.22
CA GLU A 49 37.00 10.81 -2.64
C GLU A 49 35.98 10.03 -1.80
N ARG A 50 35.16 10.75 -1.02
CA ARG A 50 34.08 10.13 -0.23
C ARG A 50 33.00 9.52 -1.13
N ALA A 51 32.67 10.18 -2.25
CA ALA A 51 31.70 9.66 -3.20
C ALA A 51 32.22 8.39 -3.88
N ALA A 52 33.48 8.37 -4.34
CA ALA A 52 34.10 7.19 -4.92
C ALA A 52 34.23 6.04 -3.91
N ALA A 53 34.58 6.32 -2.66
CA ALA A 53 34.61 5.31 -1.60
C ALA A 53 33.21 4.74 -1.31
N ARG A 54 32.17 5.58 -1.39
CA ARG A 54 30.77 5.14 -1.27
C ARG A 54 30.39 4.18 -2.39
N GLU A 55 30.70 4.50 -3.65
CA GLU A 55 30.39 3.61 -4.77
C GLU A 55 31.08 2.25 -4.62
N ARG A 56 32.37 2.22 -4.27
CA ARG A 56 33.08 0.96 -3.99
C ARG A 56 32.43 0.15 -2.86
N ALA A 57 31.93 0.81 -1.83
CA ALA A 57 31.22 0.14 -0.73
C ALA A 57 29.85 -0.39 -1.18
N VAL A 58 29.11 0.37 -2.01
CA VAL A 58 27.85 -0.09 -2.60
C VAL A 58 28.07 -1.31 -3.50
N GLU A 59 29.05 -1.26 -4.41
CA GLU A 59 29.40 -2.39 -5.26
C GLU A 59 29.76 -3.63 -4.45
N ALA A 60 30.50 -3.46 -3.35
CA ALA A 60 30.85 -4.57 -2.47
C ALA A 60 29.64 -5.19 -1.76
N TYR A 61 28.64 -4.39 -1.36
CA TYR A 61 27.37 -4.93 -0.82
C TYR A 61 26.53 -5.58 -1.91
N ARG A 62 26.42 -4.97 -3.10
CA ARG A 62 25.76 -5.57 -4.27
C ARG A 62 26.33 -6.94 -4.61
N ALA A 63 27.65 -7.13 -4.46
CA ALA A 63 28.33 -8.41 -4.68
C ALA A 63 27.72 -9.59 -3.90
N VAL A 64 27.17 -9.34 -2.71
CA VAL A 64 26.51 -10.38 -1.90
C VAL A 64 25.31 -10.96 -2.64
N HIS A 65 24.53 -10.13 -3.35
CA HIS A 65 23.39 -10.58 -4.15
C HIS A 65 23.79 -11.52 -5.28
N TYR A 66 24.92 -11.26 -5.91
CA TYR A 66 25.40 -12.00 -7.08
C TYR A 66 26.19 -13.26 -6.70
N HIS A 67 27.10 -13.16 -5.73
CA HIS A 67 27.95 -14.28 -5.34
C HIS A 67 27.24 -15.31 -4.46
N PHE A 68 26.23 -14.88 -3.69
CA PHE A 68 25.52 -15.72 -2.73
C PHE A 68 24.00 -15.61 -2.89
N PRO A 69 23.44 -15.95 -4.07
CA PRO A 69 22.02 -15.75 -4.38
C PRO A 69 21.07 -16.56 -3.48
N ARG A 70 21.55 -17.62 -2.82
CA ARG A 70 20.75 -18.47 -1.92
C ARG A 70 20.76 -17.99 -0.46
N GLU A 71 21.66 -17.08 -0.10
CA GLU A 71 21.84 -16.60 1.29
C GLU A 71 20.95 -15.40 1.57
N LEU A 72 19.64 -15.64 1.75
CA LEU A 72 18.62 -14.59 1.83
C LEU A 72 18.89 -13.55 2.94
N LEU A 73 19.32 -14.00 4.13
CA LEU A 73 19.60 -13.11 5.26
C LEU A 73 20.81 -12.20 4.98
N ALA A 74 21.88 -12.76 4.41
CA ALA A 74 23.05 -11.97 4.05
C ALA A 74 22.72 -10.94 2.95
N ARG A 75 21.87 -11.32 2.00
CA ARG A 75 21.38 -10.41 0.96
C ARG A 75 20.47 -9.32 1.54
N ALA A 76 19.63 -9.64 2.52
CA ALA A 76 18.78 -8.65 3.19
C ALA A 76 19.63 -7.62 3.96
N GLU A 77 20.67 -8.07 4.67
CA GLU A 77 21.64 -7.17 5.30
C GLU A 77 22.34 -6.31 4.26
N ALA A 78 22.87 -6.91 3.20
CA ALA A 78 23.60 -6.20 2.15
C ALA A 78 22.75 -5.11 1.51
N ALA A 79 21.51 -5.43 1.12
CA ALA A 79 20.55 -4.48 0.58
C ALA A 79 20.25 -3.34 1.56
N PHE A 80 20.08 -3.65 2.86
CA PHE A 80 19.85 -2.62 3.87
C PHE A 80 21.05 -1.67 3.97
N ARG A 81 22.29 -2.20 3.98
CA ARG A 81 23.52 -1.39 4.06
C ARG A 81 23.77 -0.58 2.79
N GLU A 82 23.46 -1.13 1.62
CA GLU A 82 23.44 -0.41 0.35
C GLU A 82 22.48 0.78 0.42
N GLY A 83 21.25 0.55 0.89
CA GLY A 83 20.25 1.60 1.05
C GLY A 83 20.71 2.74 1.97
N GLU A 84 21.38 2.41 3.09
CA GLU A 84 21.99 3.42 3.98
C GLU A 84 23.04 4.27 3.23
N LEU A 85 23.87 3.64 2.41
CA LEU A 85 24.93 4.32 1.65
C LEU A 85 24.34 5.22 0.56
N ARG A 86 23.40 4.71 -0.25
CA ARG A 86 22.69 5.45 -1.30
C ARG A 86 21.94 6.65 -0.72
N ARG A 87 21.21 6.44 0.39
CA ARG A 87 20.53 7.54 1.10
C ARG A 87 21.50 8.59 1.60
N ALA A 88 22.66 8.18 2.12
CA ALA A 88 23.71 9.11 2.55
C ALA A 88 24.43 9.80 1.39
N GLY A 89 24.25 9.32 0.16
CA GLY A 89 24.75 9.94 -1.07
C GLY A 89 23.80 10.88 -1.76
N GLY A 90 22.51 10.82 -1.43
CA GLY A 90 21.47 11.61 -2.08
C GLY A 90 20.71 10.84 -3.16
N ASP A 91 21.09 9.60 -3.45
CA ASP A 91 20.42 8.72 -4.42
C ASP A 91 19.18 8.10 -3.79
N VAL A 92 18.10 8.88 -3.71
CA VAL A 92 16.87 8.49 -3.00
C VAL A 92 16.17 7.30 -3.65
N ASP A 93 16.17 7.22 -4.98
CA ASP A 93 15.52 6.13 -5.72
C ASP A 93 16.25 4.79 -5.52
N GLU A 94 17.57 4.78 -5.70
CA GLU A 94 18.37 3.57 -5.43
C GLU A 94 18.32 3.16 -3.96
N ALA A 95 18.27 4.13 -3.03
CA ALA A 95 18.09 3.82 -1.62
C ALA A 95 16.74 3.13 -1.36
N ARG A 96 15.67 3.61 -2.00
CA ARG A 96 14.34 3.00 -1.91
C ARG A 96 14.35 1.57 -2.44
N GLU A 97 14.88 1.33 -3.63
CA GLU A 97 14.96 -0.02 -4.23
C GLU A 97 15.75 -0.99 -3.32
N ALA A 98 16.86 -0.51 -2.74
CA ALA A 98 17.65 -1.30 -1.82
C ALA A 98 16.89 -1.62 -0.52
N PHE A 99 16.14 -0.67 0.06
CA PHE A 99 15.31 -0.94 1.24
C PHE A 99 14.10 -1.83 0.94
N GLU A 100 13.50 -1.76 -0.26
CA GLU A 100 12.47 -2.69 -0.73
C GLU A 100 13.02 -4.11 -0.84
N SER A 101 14.21 -4.26 -1.41
CA SER A 101 14.93 -5.53 -1.48
C SER A 101 15.24 -6.09 -0.09
N ALA A 102 15.71 -5.25 0.84
CA ALA A 102 15.94 -5.65 2.23
C ALA A 102 14.66 -6.11 2.94
N ALA A 103 13.54 -5.39 2.71
CA ALA A 103 12.24 -5.74 3.26
C ALA A 103 11.72 -7.08 2.74
N ALA A 104 11.83 -7.31 1.44
CA ALA A 104 11.37 -8.54 0.78
C ALA A 104 12.21 -9.76 1.20
N LEU A 105 13.54 -9.63 1.14
CA LEU A 105 14.46 -10.74 1.44
C LEU A 105 14.56 -11.06 2.94
N GLY A 106 14.33 -10.08 3.81
CA GLY A 106 14.57 -10.17 5.24
C GLY A 106 13.51 -10.90 6.07
N ALA A 107 12.73 -11.83 5.50
CA ALA A 107 11.75 -12.64 6.24
C ALA A 107 12.38 -13.27 7.49
N GLY A 108 11.75 -13.10 8.66
CA GLY A 108 12.26 -13.60 9.94
C GLY A 108 13.54 -12.91 10.44
N SER A 109 13.87 -11.71 9.95
CA SER A 109 15.06 -10.96 10.36
C SER A 109 14.76 -9.50 10.68
N GLU A 110 15.65 -8.86 11.44
CA GLU A 110 15.52 -7.43 11.76
C GLU A 110 15.53 -6.52 10.52
N PHE A 111 16.13 -6.96 9.41
CA PHE A 111 16.26 -6.17 8.19
C PHE A 111 14.92 -5.96 7.48
N ARG A 112 13.93 -6.84 7.69
CA ARG A 112 12.57 -6.62 7.18
C ARG A 112 11.92 -5.38 7.81
N ALA A 113 11.88 -5.35 9.13
CA ALA A 113 11.32 -4.24 9.88
C ALA A 113 12.10 -2.94 9.63
N ARG A 114 13.44 -3.02 9.64
CA ARG A 114 14.31 -1.86 9.42
C ARG A 114 14.19 -1.30 8.01
N GLY A 115 14.14 -2.16 6.97
CA GLY A 115 13.94 -1.74 5.59
C GLY A 115 12.61 -1.00 5.41
N ARG A 116 11.51 -1.55 5.95
CA ARG A 116 10.19 -0.91 5.92
C ARG A 116 10.14 0.42 6.68
N LEU A 117 10.82 0.54 7.83
CA LEU A 117 10.94 1.80 8.56
C LEU A 117 11.65 2.88 7.73
N GLU A 118 12.76 2.54 7.08
CA GLU A 118 13.49 3.46 6.21
C GLU A 118 12.66 3.86 4.99
N LEU A 119 11.92 2.93 4.38
CA LEU A 119 10.94 3.24 3.32
C LEU A 119 9.88 4.23 3.80
N GLY A 120 9.32 4.00 4.99
CA GLY A 120 8.38 4.94 5.61
C GLY A 120 8.99 6.34 5.77
N HIS A 121 10.27 6.43 6.15
CA HIS A 121 10.98 7.71 6.26
C HIS A 121 11.21 8.39 4.90
N LEU A 122 11.58 7.63 3.88
CA LEU A 122 11.76 8.15 2.51
C LEU A 122 10.43 8.66 1.95
N TYR A 123 9.37 7.85 1.99
CA TYR A 123 8.05 8.24 1.52
C TYR A 123 7.51 9.47 2.24
N ARG A 124 7.69 9.56 3.56
CA ARG A 124 7.29 10.74 4.34
C ARG A 124 8.02 12.00 3.91
N ARG A 125 9.33 11.93 3.62
CA ARG A 125 10.11 13.10 3.17
C ARG A 125 9.70 13.56 1.77
N SER A 126 9.23 12.64 0.93
CA SER A 126 8.73 12.93 -0.42
C SER A 126 7.22 13.22 -0.46
N ASN A 127 6.58 13.52 0.68
CA ASN A 127 5.15 13.79 0.80
C ASN A 127 4.21 12.66 0.32
N ARG A 128 4.72 11.43 0.19
CA ARG A 128 3.93 10.23 -0.14
C ARG A 128 3.32 9.63 1.12
N TRP A 129 2.32 10.34 1.68
CA TRP A 129 1.81 10.06 3.03
C TRP A 129 1.18 8.67 3.19
N ILE A 130 0.44 8.20 2.17
CA ILE A 130 -0.21 6.90 2.21
C ILE A 130 0.82 5.77 2.14
N ASP A 131 1.82 5.89 1.27
CA ASP A 131 2.91 4.91 1.18
C ASP A 131 3.72 4.85 2.47
N ALA A 132 4.00 6.01 3.06
CA ALA A 132 4.66 6.09 4.35
C ALA A 132 3.85 5.43 5.46
N LEU A 133 2.53 5.70 5.51
CA LEU A 133 1.61 5.09 6.47
C LEU A 133 1.60 3.57 6.34
N ASN A 134 1.47 3.06 5.11
CA ASN A 134 1.49 1.62 4.82
C ASN A 134 2.82 0.98 5.27
N ALA A 135 3.95 1.63 4.99
CA ALA A 135 5.26 1.12 5.38
C ALA A 135 5.42 1.02 6.91
N TYR A 136 4.96 2.03 7.67
CA TYR A 136 4.95 1.95 9.14
C TYR A 136 3.95 0.93 9.66
N GLU A 137 2.75 0.85 9.08
CA GLU A 137 1.72 -0.10 9.51
C GLU A 137 2.17 -1.56 9.33
N LEU A 138 2.89 -1.86 8.25
CA LEU A 138 3.50 -3.16 8.02
C LEU A 138 4.58 -3.55 9.04
N VAL A 139 5.14 -2.61 9.80
CA VAL A 139 6.10 -2.89 10.88
C VAL A 139 5.41 -2.90 12.24
N ALA A 140 4.47 -1.99 12.44
CA ALA A 140 3.68 -1.88 13.67
C ALA A 140 2.89 -3.18 13.96
N LEU A 141 2.40 -3.84 12.90
CA LEU A 141 1.61 -5.07 12.97
C LEU A 141 2.43 -6.35 12.73
N ASP A 142 3.75 -6.25 12.56
CA ASP A 142 4.63 -7.39 12.33
C ASP A 142 5.00 -8.03 13.67
N GLU A 143 4.47 -9.22 13.97
CA GLU A 143 4.73 -9.91 15.24
C GLU A 143 6.18 -10.38 15.39
N ASP A 144 6.87 -10.61 14.27
CA ASP A 144 8.27 -11.04 14.24
C ASP A 144 9.24 -9.84 14.35
N ALA A 145 8.75 -8.62 14.18
CA ALA A 145 9.58 -7.42 14.34
C ALA A 145 9.95 -7.19 15.81
N ALA A 146 11.22 -6.86 16.05
CA ALA A 146 11.69 -6.57 17.40
C ALA A 146 10.84 -5.43 18.04
N PRO A 147 10.47 -5.53 19.33
CA PRO A 147 9.51 -4.60 19.96
C PRO A 147 9.84 -3.11 19.74
N ARG A 148 11.12 -2.72 19.88
CA ARG A 148 11.60 -1.36 19.59
C ARG A 148 11.26 -0.84 18.19
N HIS A 149 11.23 -1.71 17.17
CA HIS A 149 10.90 -1.32 15.81
C HIS A 149 9.39 -1.15 15.64
N ARG A 150 8.60 -1.97 16.33
CA ARG A 150 7.13 -1.85 16.37
C ARG A 150 6.70 -0.58 17.07
N ASP A 151 7.26 -0.28 18.24
CA ASP A 151 7.01 0.95 18.98
C ASP A 151 7.29 2.17 18.10
N ARG A 152 8.47 2.18 17.46
CA ARG A 152 8.85 3.26 16.55
C ARG A 152 7.90 3.40 15.36
N ALA A 153 7.46 2.28 14.79
CA ALA A 153 6.51 2.28 13.69
C ALA A 153 5.14 2.81 14.12
N TRP A 154 4.63 2.40 15.29
CA TRP A 154 3.39 2.92 15.85
C TRP A 154 3.44 4.43 16.09
N LEU A 155 4.54 4.95 16.64
CA LEU A 155 4.73 6.39 16.83
C LEU A 155 4.63 7.17 15.51
N TRP A 156 5.33 6.71 14.47
CA TRP A 156 5.29 7.36 13.16
C TRP A 156 3.95 7.20 12.46
N ARG A 157 3.30 6.04 12.59
CA ARG A 157 1.95 5.78 12.12
C ARG A 157 0.97 6.78 12.76
N ALA A 158 0.98 6.93 14.08
CA ALA A 158 0.11 7.86 14.81
C ALA A 158 0.29 9.32 14.35
N ARG A 159 1.55 9.77 14.21
CA ARG A 159 1.86 11.11 13.67
C ARG A 159 1.31 11.34 12.27
N LEU A 160 1.40 10.34 11.39
CA LEU A 160 0.83 10.45 10.05
C LEU A 160 -0.70 10.42 10.07
N GLN A 161 -1.33 9.62 10.92
CA GLN A 161 -2.80 9.63 11.07
C GLN A 161 -3.28 11.01 11.53
N ALA A 162 -2.62 11.63 12.51
CA ALA A 162 -2.93 12.99 12.96
C ALA A 162 -2.82 14.01 11.82
N ARG A 163 -1.72 13.95 11.04
CA ARG A 163 -1.53 14.79 9.85
C ARG A 163 -2.63 14.61 8.81
N LEU A 164 -3.16 13.40 8.66
CA LEU A 164 -4.24 13.08 7.73
C LEU A 164 -5.65 13.41 8.29
N GLY A 165 -5.75 13.98 9.48
CA GLY A 165 -7.01 14.31 10.14
C GLY A 165 -7.76 13.09 10.71
N ARG A 166 -7.06 11.97 10.91
CA ARG A 166 -7.61 10.72 11.47
C ARG A 166 -7.32 10.65 12.96
N GLU A 167 -8.07 11.47 13.70
CA GLU A 167 -7.82 11.78 15.11
C GLU A 167 -7.92 10.55 16.03
N ARG A 168 -8.95 9.73 15.83
CA ARG A 168 -9.18 8.52 16.64
C ARG A 168 -8.02 7.54 16.48
N GLU A 169 -7.57 7.33 15.25
CA GLU A 169 -6.47 6.43 14.91
C GLU A 169 -5.12 6.95 15.39
N ALA A 170 -4.93 8.27 15.41
CA ALA A 170 -3.73 8.90 15.95
C ALA A 170 -3.65 8.69 17.47
N CYS A 171 -4.71 9.07 18.21
CA CYS A 171 -4.79 8.88 19.65
C CYS A 171 -4.63 7.40 20.03
N ALA A 172 -5.32 6.48 19.35
CA ALA A 172 -5.19 5.05 19.61
C ALA A 172 -3.76 4.53 19.37
N GLY A 173 -3.06 5.06 18.36
CA GLY A 173 -1.68 4.68 18.08
C GLY A 173 -0.70 5.15 19.14
N TRP A 174 -0.83 6.39 19.62
CA TRP A 174 0.00 6.88 20.73
C TRP A 174 -0.36 6.20 22.05
N GLU A 175 -1.65 5.98 22.34
CA GLU A 175 -2.09 5.28 23.54
C GLU A 175 -1.51 3.86 23.61
N HIS A 176 -1.54 3.11 22.50
CA HIS A 176 -0.95 1.78 22.44
C HIS A 176 0.53 1.79 22.84
N VAL A 177 1.34 2.66 22.25
CA VAL A 177 2.76 2.77 22.62
C VAL A 177 2.93 3.26 24.05
N ALA A 178 2.17 4.26 24.49
CA ALA A 178 2.27 4.82 25.84
C ALA A 178 2.01 3.77 26.93
N ARG A 179 1.00 2.92 26.72
CA ARG A 179 0.59 1.88 27.68
C ARG A 179 1.41 0.60 27.56
N GLU A 180 1.64 0.12 26.35
CA GLU A 180 2.15 -1.24 26.08
C GLU A 180 3.54 -1.27 25.43
N GLY A 181 4.10 -0.09 25.10
CA GLY A 181 5.42 0.01 24.49
C GLY A 181 6.52 -0.66 25.32
N PHE A 182 7.50 -1.22 24.62
CA PHE A 182 8.64 -1.90 25.23
C PHE A 182 9.67 -0.92 25.78
N ASP A 183 10.02 0.12 25.01
CA ASP A 183 11.04 1.10 25.41
C ASP A 183 10.45 2.28 26.19
N SER A 184 11.00 2.59 27.36
CA SER A 184 10.47 3.66 28.22
C SER A 184 10.60 5.06 27.62
N PHE A 185 11.56 5.30 26.71
CA PHE A 185 11.67 6.59 26.02
C PHE A 185 10.64 6.69 24.89
N ASP A 186 10.39 5.63 24.14
CA ASP A 186 9.32 5.60 23.14
C ASP A 186 7.94 5.77 23.80
N ARG A 187 7.72 5.18 24.99
CA ARG A 187 6.51 5.43 25.81
C ARG A 187 6.36 6.89 26.21
N LEU A 188 7.43 7.52 26.71
CA LEU A 188 7.42 8.95 27.05
C LEU A 188 7.13 9.83 25.82
N GLU A 189 7.74 9.51 24.67
CA GLU A 189 7.48 10.20 23.40
C GLU A 189 6.00 10.06 23.00
N ALA A 190 5.42 8.87 23.15
CA ALA A 190 4.00 8.63 22.87
C ALA A 190 3.08 9.45 23.79
N PHE A 191 3.34 9.47 25.09
CA PHE A 191 2.59 10.28 26.06
C PHE A 191 2.68 11.78 25.73
N ASP A 192 3.88 12.25 25.37
CA ASP A 192 4.10 13.67 25.07
C ASP A 192 3.35 14.08 23.79
N GLU A 193 3.43 13.28 22.72
CA GLU A 193 2.73 13.55 21.46
C GLU A 193 1.21 13.46 21.62
N TRP A 194 0.71 12.47 22.38
CA TRP A 194 -0.72 12.33 22.64
C TRP A 194 -1.28 13.52 23.41
N ALA A 195 -0.63 13.92 24.51
CA ALA A 195 -1.06 15.06 25.30
C ALA A 195 -0.95 16.38 24.51
N LEU A 196 0.12 16.56 23.72
CA LEU A 196 0.25 17.72 22.83
C LEU A 196 -0.93 17.80 21.84
N HIS A 197 -1.29 16.68 21.21
CA HIS A 197 -2.40 16.64 20.26
C HIS A 197 -3.73 17.04 20.92
N LEU A 198 -4.00 16.59 22.15
CA LEU A 198 -5.19 16.98 22.90
C LEU A 198 -5.20 18.48 23.23
N VAL A 199 -4.05 19.05 23.62
CA VAL A 199 -3.91 20.50 23.86
C VAL A 199 -4.20 21.29 22.59
N GLU A 200 -3.66 20.88 21.45
CA GLU A 200 -3.91 21.54 20.15
C GLU A 200 -5.38 21.54 19.75
N ARG A 201 -6.15 20.54 20.21
CA ARG A 201 -7.59 20.40 19.97
C ARG A 201 -8.45 21.10 21.03
N GLY A 202 -7.83 21.68 22.07
CA GLY A 202 -8.53 22.36 23.17
C GLY A 202 -9.03 21.43 24.28
N ASP A 203 -8.72 20.13 24.23
CA ASP A 203 -9.04 19.16 25.28
C ASP A 203 -7.97 19.20 26.38
N LEU A 204 -8.05 20.23 27.22
CA LEU A 204 -7.07 20.47 28.28
C LEU A 204 -7.18 19.46 29.43
N GLU A 205 -8.38 18.98 29.72
CA GLU A 205 -8.63 17.97 30.77
C GLU A 205 -8.09 16.61 30.34
N GLY A 206 -8.37 16.18 29.10
CA GLY A 206 -7.79 14.97 28.53
C GLY A 206 -6.27 15.03 28.51
N ALA A 207 -5.70 16.16 28.08
CA ALA A 207 -4.24 16.35 28.09
C ALA A 207 -3.63 16.24 29.50
N ALA A 208 -4.26 16.85 30.51
CA ALA A 208 -3.82 16.72 31.90
C ALA A 208 -3.90 15.27 32.39
N GLY A 209 -4.97 14.55 32.03
CA GLY A 209 -5.14 13.13 32.35
C GLY A 209 -4.05 12.25 31.74
N VAL A 210 -3.71 12.46 30.47
CA VAL A 210 -2.62 11.72 29.79
C VAL A 210 -1.26 11.98 30.44
N ILE A 211 -0.97 13.22 30.83
CA ILE A 211 0.27 13.57 31.55
C ILE A 211 0.31 12.90 32.93
N GLY A 212 -0.80 12.90 33.67
CA GLY A 212 -0.89 12.21 34.96
C GLY A 212 -0.66 10.70 34.82
N LEU A 213 -1.34 10.06 33.87
CA LEU A 213 -1.20 8.64 33.56
C LEU A 213 0.25 8.26 33.20
N CYS A 214 0.97 9.15 32.51
CA CYS A 214 2.39 8.96 32.20
C CYS A 214 3.23 8.76 33.47
N GLY A 215 3.05 9.64 34.46
CA GLY A 215 3.75 9.57 35.74
C GLY A 215 3.40 8.30 36.52
N GLU A 216 2.15 7.87 36.49
CA GLU A 216 1.68 6.65 37.13
C GLU A 216 2.28 5.39 36.49
N LEU A 217 2.15 5.21 35.18
CA LEU A 217 2.59 3.99 34.50
C LEU A 217 4.12 3.85 34.41
N LEU A 218 4.86 4.96 34.52
CA LEU A 218 6.33 4.96 34.51
C LEU A 218 6.94 5.18 35.89
N ALA A 219 6.15 5.19 36.97
CA ALA A 219 6.60 5.53 38.32
C ALA A 219 7.81 4.69 38.77
N GLU A 220 7.77 3.37 38.61
CA GLU A 220 8.86 2.47 38.98
C GLU A 220 10.15 2.77 38.21
N ARG A 221 10.05 2.96 36.88
CA ARG A 221 11.18 3.29 36.01
C ARG A 221 11.75 4.68 36.31
N LEU A 222 10.89 5.63 36.64
CA LEU A 222 11.27 6.97 37.06
C LEU A 222 11.88 7.00 38.46
N ALA A 223 11.69 5.98 39.30
CA ALA A 223 12.32 5.87 40.62
C ALA A 223 13.71 5.20 40.58
N GLU A 224 14.06 4.50 39.49
CA GLU A 224 15.33 3.77 39.37
C GLU A 224 16.55 4.70 39.56
N GLN A 225 17.45 4.35 40.48
CA GLN A 225 18.71 5.07 40.73
C GLN A 225 19.82 4.60 39.78
N THR A 226 19.52 4.62 38.48
CA THR A 226 20.46 4.26 37.41
C THR A 226 20.70 5.44 36.48
N ARG A 227 21.79 5.42 35.69
CA ARG A 227 22.03 6.42 34.64
C ARG A 227 20.87 6.52 33.64
N GLN A 228 20.18 5.40 33.40
CA GLN A 228 19.02 5.34 32.53
C GLN A 228 17.78 5.97 33.20
N GLY A 229 17.51 5.65 34.46
CA GLY A 229 16.46 6.29 35.25
C GLY A 229 16.64 7.81 35.37
N ASP A 230 17.89 8.27 35.58
CA ASP A 230 18.24 9.71 35.56
C ASP A 230 17.92 10.37 34.22
N ARG A 231 18.23 9.70 33.11
CA ARG A 231 17.88 10.18 31.77
C ARG A 231 16.37 10.24 31.58
N LEU A 232 15.66 9.19 32.00
CA LEU A 232 14.21 9.10 31.87
C LEU A 232 13.50 10.21 32.65
N ARG A 233 13.91 10.47 33.91
CA ARG A 233 13.41 11.59 34.73
C ARG A 233 13.61 12.93 34.06
N ARG A 234 14.79 13.17 33.47
CA ARG A 234 15.07 14.43 32.74
C ARG A 234 14.19 14.61 31.51
N VAL A 235 13.89 13.54 30.78
CA VAL A 235 13.00 13.60 29.61
C VAL A 235 11.55 13.83 30.05
N HIS A 236 11.06 13.09 31.04
CA HIS A 236 9.73 13.26 31.61
C HIS A 236 9.48 14.68 32.12
N ALA A 237 10.44 15.26 32.86
CA ALA A 237 10.34 16.63 33.36
C ALA A 237 10.35 17.71 32.26
N ARG A 238 10.81 17.37 31.05
CA ARG A 238 10.93 18.27 29.89
C ARG A 238 9.93 17.93 28.79
N MET A 239 8.88 17.17 29.09
CA MET A 239 7.79 16.91 28.16
C MET A 239 7.19 18.24 27.69
N ARG A 240 7.11 18.41 26.37
CA ARG A 240 6.62 19.64 25.72
C ARG A 240 5.15 19.88 26.04
N SER A 241 4.37 18.81 26.17
CA SER A 241 2.96 18.81 26.54
C SER A 241 2.69 19.54 27.87
N VAL A 242 3.59 19.42 28.85
CA VAL A 242 3.43 20.06 30.17
C VAL A 242 3.47 21.59 30.04
N GLU A 243 4.47 22.12 29.32
CA GLU A 243 4.58 23.57 29.09
C GLU A 243 3.45 24.07 28.21
N ARG A 244 3.09 23.32 27.16
CA ARG A 244 2.02 23.69 26.22
C ARG A 244 0.65 23.73 26.90
N LEU A 245 0.36 22.76 27.77
CA LEU A 245 -0.86 22.70 28.55
C LEU A 245 -0.96 23.89 29.51
N LYS A 246 0.11 24.21 30.25
CA LYS A 246 0.14 25.38 31.15
C LYS A 246 -0.16 26.67 30.39
N ALA A 247 0.47 26.87 29.23
CA ALA A 247 0.21 28.02 28.39
C ALA A 247 -1.24 28.08 27.87
N ALA A 248 -1.82 26.93 27.49
CA ALA A 248 -3.19 26.85 27.02
C ALA A 248 -4.23 27.12 28.11
N ILE A 249 -3.99 26.64 29.34
CA ILE A 249 -4.84 26.93 30.51
C ILE A 249 -4.82 28.43 30.82
N GLU A 250 -3.64 29.05 30.82
CA GLU A 250 -3.48 30.48 31.08
C GLU A 250 -4.18 31.33 30.00
N ALA A 251 -4.03 30.96 28.72
CA ALA A 251 -4.72 31.62 27.63
C ALA A 251 -6.24 31.52 27.76
N ARG A 252 -6.77 30.35 28.14
CA ARG A 252 -8.21 30.13 28.35
C ARG A 252 -8.74 30.90 29.57
N ARG A 253 -7.92 31.10 30.61
CA ARG A 253 -8.26 31.96 31.74
C ARG A 253 -8.39 33.42 31.31
N LYS A 254 -7.37 33.97 30.64
CA LYS A 254 -7.38 35.35 30.15
C LYS A 254 -8.53 35.65 29.19
N LEU A 255 -8.88 34.69 28.32
CA LEU A 255 -10.02 34.82 27.43
C LEU A 255 -11.33 34.95 28.21
N ARG A 256 -11.54 34.11 29.23
CA ARG A 256 -12.73 34.18 30.10
C ARG A 256 -12.82 35.50 30.85
N GLU A 257 -11.71 35.97 31.42
CA GLU A 257 -11.64 37.27 32.09
C GLU A 257 -12.00 38.42 31.14
N ALA A 258 -11.50 38.39 29.89
CA ALA A 258 -11.82 39.39 28.87
C ALA A 258 -13.31 39.36 28.45
N GLU A 259 -13.88 38.17 28.24
CA GLU A 259 -15.31 38.02 27.92
C GLU A 259 -16.21 38.48 29.08
N GLU A 260 -15.81 38.24 30.33
CA GLU A 260 -16.51 38.74 31.52
C GLU A 260 -16.44 40.26 31.61
N GLU A 261 -15.29 40.85 31.30
CA GLU A 261 -15.13 42.31 31.27
C GLU A 261 -15.98 42.95 30.15
N GLU A 262 -16.03 42.33 28.96
CA GLU A 262 -16.88 42.76 27.85
C GLU A 262 -18.37 42.66 28.20
N ARG A 263 -18.82 41.53 28.75
CA ARG A 263 -20.19 41.37 29.27
C ARG A 263 -20.53 42.41 30.33
N ALA A 264 -19.59 42.72 31.22
CA ALA A 264 -19.78 43.76 32.24
C ALA A 264 -19.87 45.17 31.63
N ARG A 265 -19.11 45.46 30.55
CA ARG A 265 -19.19 46.73 29.81
C ARG A 265 -20.53 46.87 29.08
N GLU A 266 -20.99 45.82 28.39
CA GLU A 266 -22.31 45.81 27.73
C GLU A 266 -23.45 46.03 28.72
N THR A 267 -23.39 45.36 29.88
CA THR A 267 -24.39 45.53 30.94
C THR A 267 -24.42 46.97 31.47
N ARG A 268 -23.26 47.63 31.63
CA ARG A 268 -23.21 49.05 32.04
C ARG A 268 -23.77 49.99 30.98
N LEU A 269 -23.59 49.68 29.69
CA LEU A 269 -24.15 50.46 28.57
C LEU A 269 -25.68 50.33 28.49
N ASP A 270 -26.23 49.17 28.86
CA ASP A 270 -27.68 48.93 28.85
C ASP A 270 -28.40 49.57 30.05
N GLN A 271 -27.74 49.63 31.22
CA GLN A 271 -28.26 50.32 32.43
C GLN A 271 -28.43 51.85 32.26
N GLY A 272 -27.93 52.45 31.17
CA GLY A 272 -28.15 53.86 30.82
C GLY A 272 -29.33 54.12 29.89
N ARG A 273 -30.06 53.09 29.42
CA ARG A 273 -31.22 53.26 28.54
C ARG A 273 -32.53 53.07 29.32
N ALA A 274 -33.33 54.15 29.40
CA ALA A 274 -34.69 54.08 29.93
C ALA A 274 -35.55 53.06 29.15
N PRO A 275 -36.45 52.32 29.81
CA PRO A 275 -37.27 51.30 29.15
C PRO A 275 -38.15 51.97 28.10
N ARG A 276 -37.96 51.62 26.82
CA ARG A 276 -38.89 52.02 25.77
C ARG A 276 -40.17 51.22 25.95
N ARG A 277 -41.30 51.92 26.04
CA ARG A 277 -42.65 51.36 26.05
C ARG A 277 -42.79 50.30 24.94
N PRO A 278 -43.31 49.09 25.21
CA PRO A 278 -43.67 48.18 24.15
C PRO A 278 -44.84 48.81 23.37
N PRO A 279 -44.83 48.82 22.03
CA PRO A 279 -45.99 49.23 21.27
C PRO A 279 -47.12 48.22 21.49
N ASP A 280 -48.34 48.73 21.53
CA ASP A 280 -49.56 48.00 21.81
C ASP A 280 -49.73 46.73 20.95
N ALA A 281 -50.29 45.71 21.59
CA ALA A 281 -50.54 44.40 21.03
C ALA A 281 -51.43 44.47 19.78
N LEU A 282 -50.86 44.12 18.63
CA LEU A 282 -51.64 43.71 17.46
C LEU A 282 -51.89 42.21 17.55
N GLU A 283 -53.18 41.86 17.53
CA GLU A 283 -53.69 40.49 17.50
C GLU A 283 -53.03 39.67 16.39
N VAL A 284 -52.62 38.44 16.73
CA VAL A 284 -52.09 37.45 15.80
C VAL A 284 -53.22 36.52 15.38
N PRO A 285 -53.71 36.54 14.13
CA PRO A 285 -54.49 35.44 13.61
C PRO A 285 -53.54 34.31 13.20
N ARG A 286 -53.79 33.10 13.69
CA ARG A 286 -53.18 31.87 13.17
C ARG A 286 -53.95 31.41 11.92
N PRO A 287 -53.27 31.20 10.78
CA PRO A 287 -53.66 30.11 9.88
C PRO A 287 -52.40 29.36 9.33
N PRO A 288 -52.52 28.27 8.56
CA PRO A 288 -51.93 26.97 8.87
C PRO A 288 -50.55 26.73 8.21
N LEU A 289 -49.74 25.86 8.82
CA LEU A 289 -48.48 25.33 8.29
C LEU A 289 -48.73 24.11 7.36
N PRO A 290 -47.82 23.73 6.43
CA PRO A 290 -46.37 24.01 6.44
C PRO A 290 -45.75 24.63 5.18
N TRP A 291 -44.84 25.59 5.43
CA TRP A 291 -43.61 25.99 4.72
C TRP A 291 -43.60 26.28 3.21
N ARG A 292 -43.48 27.58 2.86
CA ARG A 292 -42.77 28.20 1.69
C ARG A 292 -42.91 29.76 1.76
N PRO A 293 -42.24 30.61 0.95
CA PRO A 293 -40.79 30.84 0.72
C PRO A 293 -40.36 32.35 0.69
N LEU A 294 -39.04 32.61 0.56
CA LEU A 294 -38.37 33.71 -0.22
C LEU A 294 -38.31 35.20 0.24
N ARG A 295 -37.09 35.75 0.20
CA ARG A 295 -36.60 37.11 -0.23
C ARG A 295 -35.78 37.90 0.80
N VAL A 296 -34.50 38.05 0.48
CA VAL A 296 -33.62 39.13 0.96
C VAL A 296 -33.41 40.05 -0.24
N GLY A 297 -33.64 41.35 -0.07
CA GLY A 297 -33.07 42.40 -0.93
C GLY A 297 -32.79 43.59 -0.03
N ASP A 298 -31.55 44.02 0.23
CA ASP A 298 -30.41 44.53 -0.60
C ASP A 298 -30.22 46.01 -0.14
N PRO A 299 -29.07 46.71 -0.24
CA PRO A 299 -27.91 46.42 -1.09
C PRO A 299 -26.52 46.71 -0.49
N ASP A 300 -25.52 46.39 -1.30
CA ASP A 300 -24.11 46.79 -1.27
C ASP A 300 -23.05 45.83 -0.69
N ARG A 301 -22.33 45.25 -1.66
CA ARG A 301 -21.03 44.54 -1.63
C ARG A 301 -21.01 43.03 -1.37
N ARG A 302 -22.08 42.30 -1.72
CA ARG A 302 -21.98 40.85 -1.96
C ARG A 302 -22.65 40.42 -3.26
N ALA A 303 -22.05 40.83 -4.38
CA ALA A 303 -22.24 40.15 -5.65
C ALA A 303 -20.88 40.02 -6.35
N LYS A 304 -20.27 38.83 -6.21
CA LYS A 304 -19.46 38.12 -7.22
C LYS A 304 -18.63 37.02 -6.55
N ALA A 305 -19.25 35.87 -6.32
CA ALA A 305 -18.63 34.54 -6.42
C ALA A 305 -19.75 33.51 -6.18
N TYR A 306 -20.54 33.24 -7.21
CA TYR A 306 -21.40 32.06 -7.21
C TYR A 306 -20.50 30.84 -7.05
N ALA A 307 -20.78 30.01 -6.04
CA ALA A 307 -20.20 28.69 -5.92
C ALA A 307 -20.65 27.89 -7.15
N VAL A 308 -19.74 27.72 -8.11
CA VAL A 308 -19.96 26.90 -9.29
C VAL A 308 -20.12 25.45 -8.81
N GLY A 309 -21.28 24.82 -9.05
CA GLY A 309 -21.48 23.40 -8.79
C GLY A 309 -20.54 22.55 -9.65
N VAL A 310 -20.05 21.44 -9.13
CA VAL A 310 -19.25 20.48 -9.89
C VAL A 310 -20.18 19.39 -10.41
N GLU A 311 -20.26 19.25 -11.73
CA GLU A 311 -20.99 18.17 -12.38
C GLU A 311 -20.14 16.91 -12.43
N LEU A 312 -20.66 15.81 -11.89
CA LEU A 312 -20.02 14.49 -11.90
C LEU A 312 -20.85 13.54 -12.76
N GLU A 313 -20.16 12.79 -13.62
CA GLU A 313 -20.75 11.71 -14.42
C GLU A 313 -20.41 10.35 -13.80
N LEU A 314 -21.42 9.65 -13.31
CA LEU A 314 -21.31 8.33 -12.69
C LEU A 314 -21.91 7.27 -13.60
N ARG A 315 -21.15 6.21 -13.92
CA ARG A 315 -21.69 5.06 -14.64
C ARG A 315 -22.66 4.30 -13.74
N SER A 316 -23.87 4.04 -14.24
CA SER A 316 -24.91 3.28 -13.54
C SER A 316 -25.67 2.39 -14.52
N GLY A 317 -25.56 1.07 -14.34
CA GLY A 317 -26.10 0.11 -15.29
C GLY A 317 -25.52 0.30 -16.69
N THR A 318 -26.39 0.55 -17.68
CA THR A 318 -26.01 0.82 -19.08
C THR A 318 -25.92 2.31 -19.42
N GLY A 319 -26.17 3.20 -18.44
CA GLY A 319 -26.21 4.64 -18.65
C GLY A 319 -25.24 5.42 -17.78
N THR A 320 -25.32 6.74 -17.91
CA THR A 320 -24.57 7.70 -17.10
C THR A 320 -25.55 8.54 -16.31
N LEU A 321 -25.34 8.60 -15.00
CA LEU A 321 -26.03 9.52 -14.09
C LEU A 321 -25.19 10.80 -13.99
N ARG A 322 -25.81 11.95 -14.23
CA ARG A 322 -25.22 13.26 -13.95
C ARG A 322 -25.65 13.73 -12.58
N LEU A 323 -24.68 14.17 -11.78
CA LEU A 323 -24.91 14.61 -10.42
C LEU A 323 -24.19 15.94 -10.19
N GLU A 324 -24.95 16.96 -9.78
CA GLU A 324 -24.40 18.26 -9.44
C GLU A 324 -24.09 18.30 -7.94
N VAL A 325 -22.82 18.49 -7.59
CA VAL A 325 -22.36 18.61 -6.20
C VAL A 325 -21.95 20.06 -5.93
N PRO A 326 -22.53 20.72 -4.90
CA PRO A 326 -22.06 22.04 -4.49
C PRO A 326 -20.57 22.01 -4.14
N ALA A 327 -19.76 22.93 -4.69
CA ALA A 327 -18.32 22.92 -4.51
C ALA A 327 -17.87 23.01 -3.04
N ASP A 328 -18.64 23.66 -2.17
CA ASP A 328 -18.41 23.74 -0.73
C ASP A 328 -18.67 22.41 0.01
N ARG A 329 -19.33 21.45 -0.66
CA ARG A 329 -19.62 20.09 -0.16
C ARG A 329 -18.77 19.02 -0.80
N LEU A 330 -18.04 19.33 -1.88
CA LEU A 330 -17.14 18.41 -2.55
C LEU A 330 -15.77 18.42 -1.87
N ARG A 331 -15.43 17.32 -1.17
CA ARG A 331 -14.11 17.17 -0.54
C ARG A 331 -13.02 16.81 -1.55
N ASP A 332 -13.30 15.85 -2.43
CA ASP A 332 -12.39 15.35 -3.46
C ASP A 332 -13.22 14.63 -4.55
N ALA A 333 -12.72 14.62 -5.78
CA ALA A 333 -13.25 13.86 -6.91
C ALA A 333 -12.08 13.24 -7.68
N GLN A 334 -11.89 11.93 -7.49
CA GLN A 334 -10.83 11.20 -8.17
C GLN A 334 -11.41 10.52 -9.41
N ARG A 335 -10.94 10.95 -10.58
CA ARG A 335 -11.12 10.23 -11.82
C ARG A 335 -9.89 9.37 -12.03
N VAL A 336 -10.07 8.06 -12.19
CA VAL A 336 -9.01 7.23 -12.74
C VAL A 336 -9.02 7.48 -14.24
N ASP A 337 -7.88 7.92 -14.77
CA ASP A 337 -7.72 8.05 -16.22
C ASP A 337 -7.70 6.65 -16.83
N ASP A 338 -8.88 6.20 -17.26
CA ASP A 338 -9.08 4.94 -17.96
C ASP A 338 -8.71 5.04 -19.44
N ALA A 339 -8.05 6.13 -19.86
CA ALA A 339 -7.63 6.31 -21.24
C ALA A 339 -6.68 5.16 -21.60
N PRO A 340 -7.01 4.33 -22.61
CA PRO A 340 -6.11 3.28 -23.04
C PRO A 340 -4.80 3.94 -23.47
N ALA A 341 -3.69 3.55 -22.85
CA ALA A 341 -2.38 3.86 -23.40
C ALA A 341 -2.36 3.31 -24.83
N GLU A 342 -1.84 4.09 -25.78
CA GLU A 342 -1.63 3.60 -27.13
C GLU A 342 -0.51 2.56 -27.08
N VAL A 343 -0.91 1.28 -27.06
CA VAL A 343 0.03 0.16 -26.98
C VAL A 343 0.27 -0.34 -28.41
N ASP A 344 1.52 -0.23 -28.85
CA ASP A 344 1.98 -0.89 -30.07
C ASP A 344 2.08 -2.41 -29.82
N VAL A 345 1.01 -3.11 -30.19
CA VAL A 345 0.87 -4.56 -30.00
C VAL A 345 1.97 -5.32 -30.74
N GLU A 346 2.33 -4.93 -31.96
CA GLU A 346 3.33 -5.66 -32.74
C GLU A 346 4.74 -5.48 -32.14
N ARG A 347 5.07 -4.27 -31.70
CA ARG A 347 6.31 -4.05 -30.94
C ARG A 347 6.37 -4.92 -29.69
N ALA A 348 5.29 -4.98 -28.91
CA ALA A 348 5.25 -5.79 -27.68
C ALA A 348 5.49 -7.28 -27.98
N PHE A 349 4.90 -7.82 -29.05
CA PHE A 349 5.17 -9.20 -29.46
C PHE A 349 6.58 -9.43 -29.99
N THR A 350 7.14 -8.47 -30.73
CA THR A 350 8.54 -8.52 -31.21
C THR A 350 9.52 -8.60 -30.03
N GLU A 351 9.26 -7.83 -28.97
CA GLU A 351 10.05 -7.87 -27.73
C GLU A 351 9.92 -9.25 -27.03
N LEU A 352 8.71 -9.83 -26.99
CA LEU A 352 8.48 -11.18 -26.44
C LEU A 352 9.19 -12.27 -27.26
N GLU A 353 9.16 -12.19 -28.58
CA GLU A 353 9.89 -13.10 -29.48
C GLU A 353 11.39 -13.03 -29.26
N SER A 354 11.93 -11.82 -29.18
CA SER A 354 13.35 -11.58 -28.92
C SER A 354 13.79 -12.13 -27.56
N ALA A 355 12.88 -12.13 -26.58
CA ALA A 355 13.08 -12.75 -25.26
C ALA A 355 12.91 -14.28 -25.26
N GLY A 356 12.61 -14.90 -26.41
CA GLY A 356 12.44 -16.34 -26.55
C GLY A 356 11.10 -16.89 -26.04
N ALA A 357 10.08 -16.03 -25.85
CA ALA A 357 8.79 -16.44 -25.28
C ALA A 357 8.07 -17.54 -26.10
N PHE A 358 8.34 -17.59 -27.40
CA PHE A 358 7.76 -18.54 -28.35
C PHE A 358 8.79 -19.55 -28.89
N ALA A 359 9.98 -19.63 -28.28
CA ALA A 359 10.99 -20.60 -28.67
C ALA A 359 10.54 -22.05 -28.39
N ASP A 360 10.93 -22.96 -29.29
CA ASP A 360 10.64 -24.40 -29.21
C ASP A 360 9.14 -24.75 -29.16
N LEU A 361 8.27 -23.92 -29.75
CA LEU A 361 6.85 -24.23 -29.87
C LEU A 361 6.57 -25.34 -30.90
N ALA A 362 7.41 -25.47 -31.92
CA ALA A 362 7.28 -26.50 -32.94
C ALA A 362 7.27 -27.89 -32.28
N GLY A 363 6.23 -28.68 -32.53
CA GLY A 363 6.08 -30.02 -31.94
C GLY A 363 5.48 -30.07 -30.53
N SER A 364 5.31 -28.92 -29.85
CA SER A 364 4.77 -28.87 -28.49
C SER A 364 3.23 -28.94 -28.43
N ARG A 365 2.70 -29.38 -27.29
CA ARG A 365 1.27 -29.31 -26.96
C ARG A 365 1.01 -28.11 -26.05
N VAL A 366 0.28 -27.12 -26.56
CA VAL A 366 0.04 -25.83 -25.90
C VAL A 366 -1.38 -25.76 -25.34
N GLU A 367 -1.48 -25.37 -24.08
CA GLU A 367 -2.72 -24.95 -23.44
C GLU A 367 -2.78 -23.42 -23.38
N LEU A 368 -3.75 -22.82 -24.06
CA LEU A 368 -4.04 -21.39 -24.02
C LEU A 368 -5.20 -21.13 -23.07
N LEU A 369 -4.93 -20.50 -21.93
CA LEU A 369 -5.93 -20.13 -20.93
C LEU A 369 -6.46 -18.73 -21.21
N VAL A 370 -7.78 -18.59 -21.29
CA VAL A 370 -8.46 -17.34 -21.62
C VAL A 370 -9.62 -17.06 -20.66
N VAL A 371 -9.97 -15.79 -20.51
CA VAL A 371 -11.07 -15.35 -19.66
C VAL A 371 -12.45 -15.77 -20.18
N ASP A 372 -13.39 -16.00 -19.26
CA ASP A 372 -14.79 -16.30 -19.57
C ASP A 372 -15.61 -15.06 -20.02
N GLY A 373 -16.91 -15.26 -20.27
CA GLY A 373 -17.84 -14.23 -20.71
C GLY A 373 -18.23 -13.19 -19.64
N THR A 374 -17.80 -13.35 -18.39
CA THR A 374 -17.97 -12.32 -17.35
C THR A 374 -16.93 -11.20 -17.45
N ARG A 375 -15.94 -11.38 -18.33
CA ARG A 375 -14.86 -10.42 -18.59
C ARG A 375 -14.97 -9.80 -19.97
N PRO A 376 -14.52 -8.54 -20.14
CA PRO A 376 -14.33 -7.97 -21.45
C PRO A 376 -13.52 -8.90 -22.35
N GLU A 377 -13.86 -8.92 -23.63
CA GLU A 377 -13.09 -9.70 -24.59
C GLU A 377 -11.71 -9.08 -24.79
N PRO A 378 -10.63 -9.89 -24.85
CA PRO A 378 -9.33 -9.36 -25.24
C PRO A 378 -9.41 -8.75 -26.64
N PRO A 379 -8.70 -7.63 -26.90
CA PRO A 379 -8.68 -6.99 -28.21
C PRO A 379 -8.36 -7.98 -29.33
N ALA A 380 -9.09 -7.90 -30.45
CA ALA A 380 -8.95 -8.85 -31.55
C ALA A 380 -7.49 -8.91 -32.08
N GLN A 381 -6.86 -7.75 -32.25
CA GLN A 381 -5.47 -7.64 -32.70
C GLN A 381 -4.50 -8.42 -31.79
N LEU A 382 -4.65 -8.30 -30.47
CA LEU A 382 -3.83 -9.03 -29.48
C LEU A 382 -4.01 -10.55 -29.63
N CYS A 383 -5.23 -11.02 -29.83
CA CYS A 383 -5.50 -12.44 -30.05
C CYS A 383 -4.90 -12.95 -31.37
N GLU A 384 -5.02 -12.19 -32.45
CA GLU A 384 -4.50 -12.58 -33.76
C GLU A 384 -2.98 -12.69 -33.75
N HIS A 385 -2.29 -11.71 -33.15
CA HIS A 385 -0.83 -11.73 -33.02
C HIS A 385 -0.35 -12.90 -32.16
N LEU A 386 -1.06 -13.21 -31.08
CA LEU A 386 -0.77 -14.36 -30.23
C LEU A 386 -0.94 -15.67 -31.00
N LEU A 387 -2.09 -15.87 -31.66
CA LEU A 387 -2.41 -17.10 -32.36
C LEU A 387 -1.46 -17.38 -33.54
N ALA A 388 -1.01 -16.34 -34.25
CA ALA A 388 0.01 -16.46 -35.28
C ALA A 388 1.31 -17.10 -34.74
N ARG A 389 1.72 -16.71 -33.53
CA ARG A 389 2.95 -17.19 -32.88
C ARG A 389 2.78 -18.57 -32.24
N LEU A 390 1.56 -18.97 -31.92
CA LEU A 390 1.23 -20.31 -31.44
C LEU A 390 0.98 -21.33 -32.58
N ALA A 391 0.83 -20.87 -33.82
CA ALA A 391 0.56 -21.72 -34.98
C ALA A 391 1.55 -22.89 -35.18
N PRO A 392 2.86 -22.77 -34.88
CA PRO A 392 3.81 -23.88 -34.98
C PRO A 392 3.55 -25.05 -34.01
N ALA A 393 2.74 -24.88 -32.98
CA ALA A 393 2.45 -25.93 -32.01
C ALA A 393 1.79 -27.16 -32.67
N ALA A 394 2.18 -28.37 -32.26
CA ALA A 394 1.60 -29.61 -32.77
C ALA A 394 0.15 -29.80 -32.32
N ARG A 395 -0.19 -29.27 -31.14
CA ARG A 395 -1.56 -29.22 -30.60
C ARG A 395 -1.76 -27.90 -29.88
N LEU A 396 -2.89 -27.26 -30.13
CA LEU A 396 -3.36 -26.10 -29.37
C LEU A 396 -4.72 -26.43 -28.77
N ARG A 397 -4.86 -26.30 -27.45
CA ARG A 397 -6.17 -26.29 -26.79
C ARG A 397 -6.38 -24.94 -26.13
N VAL A 398 -7.52 -24.31 -26.40
CA VAL A 398 -7.96 -23.09 -25.72
C VAL A 398 -8.95 -23.46 -24.64
N LEU A 399 -8.70 -23.06 -23.40
CA LEU A 399 -9.60 -23.29 -22.27
C LEU A 399 -10.14 -21.96 -21.74
N LEU A 400 -11.46 -21.80 -21.81
CA LEU A 400 -12.16 -20.72 -21.10
C LEU A 400 -12.19 -21.02 -19.60
N CYS A 401 -11.54 -20.15 -18.83
CA CYS A 401 -11.37 -20.27 -17.40
C CYS A 401 -12.51 -19.60 -16.64
N THR A 402 -13.54 -20.37 -16.28
CA THR A 402 -14.77 -19.93 -15.59
C THR A 402 -14.61 -19.87 -14.06
N GLY A 403 -13.60 -20.55 -13.51
CA GLY A 403 -13.56 -20.89 -12.09
C GLY A 403 -14.88 -21.48 -11.61
N THR A 404 -15.50 -20.87 -10.60
CA THR A 404 -16.77 -21.34 -10.03
C THR A 404 -18.02 -20.76 -10.72
N HIS A 405 -17.88 -19.99 -11.80
CA HIS A 405 -19.01 -19.46 -12.55
C HIS A 405 -19.75 -20.57 -13.32
N ASP A 406 -21.01 -20.31 -13.68
CA ASP A 406 -21.77 -21.23 -14.53
C ASP A 406 -21.18 -21.25 -15.96
N PRO A 407 -20.68 -22.38 -16.46
CA PRO A 407 -20.17 -22.47 -17.83
C PRO A 407 -21.28 -22.33 -18.88
N ALA A 408 -22.54 -22.64 -18.57
CA ALA A 408 -23.65 -22.70 -19.52
C ALA A 408 -24.37 -21.37 -19.77
N THR A 409 -23.68 -20.23 -19.61
CA THR A 409 -24.27 -18.90 -19.87
C THR A 409 -24.26 -18.52 -21.36
N PRO A 410 -25.19 -17.67 -21.83
CA PRO A 410 -25.16 -17.14 -23.19
C PRO A 410 -23.84 -16.42 -23.54
N ALA A 411 -23.28 -15.66 -22.60
CA ALA A 411 -22.01 -14.95 -22.77
C ALA A 411 -20.83 -15.92 -22.99
N ASN A 412 -20.79 -17.04 -22.26
CA ASN A 412 -19.79 -18.08 -22.45
C ASN A 412 -19.95 -18.81 -23.79
N ARG A 413 -21.18 -19.07 -24.24
CA ARG A 413 -21.43 -19.63 -25.58
C ARG A 413 -20.90 -18.72 -26.68
N ALA A 414 -21.25 -17.44 -26.63
CA ALA A 414 -20.74 -16.45 -27.59
C ALA A 414 -19.20 -16.38 -27.57
N ARG A 415 -18.58 -16.40 -26.37
CA ARG A 415 -17.12 -16.40 -26.23
C ARG A 415 -16.47 -17.66 -26.82
N LEU A 416 -17.07 -18.83 -26.65
CA LEU A 416 -16.61 -20.08 -27.27
C LEU A 416 -16.64 -19.99 -28.79
N ASP A 417 -17.73 -19.45 -29.36
CA ASP A 417 -17.88 -19.34 -30.80
C ASP A 417 -16.82 -18.41 -31.41
N VAL A 418 -16.56 -17.27 -30.76
CA VAL A 418 -15.47 -16.35 -31.15
C VAL A 418 -14.10 -17.04 -31.14
N TRP A 419 -13.78 -17.80 -30.09
CA TRP A 419 -12.50 -18.51 -30.01
C TRP A 419 -12.41 -19.64 -31.03
N ARG A 420 -13.49 -20.39 -31.28
CA ARG A 420 -13.53 -21.42 -32.33
C ARG A 420 -13.25 -20.81 -33.70
N GLU A 421 -13.89 -19.69 -34.01
CA GLU A 421 -13.66 -18.98 -35.28
C GLU A 421 -12.21 -18.48 -35.41
N ARG A 422 -11.68 -17.83 -34.36
CA ARG A 422 -10.29 -17.32 -34.35
C ARG A 422 -9.27 -18.42 -34.56
N VAL A 423 -9.42 -19.53 -33.85
CA VAL A 423 -8.42 -20.59 -33.91
C VAL A 423 -8.59 -21.46 -35.16
N ALA A 424 -9.82 -21.68 -35.65
CA ALA A 424 -10.04 -22.42 -36.90
C ALA A 424 -9.29 -21.79 -38.10
N ARG A 425 -9.14 -20.45 -38.12
CA ARG A 425 -8.36 -19.72 -39.14
C ARG A 425 -6.86 -20.04 -39.11
N MET A 426 -6.31 -20.42 -37.96
CA MET A 426 -4.87 -20.52 -37.72
C MET A 426 -4.37 -21.94 -37.46
N SER A 427 -5.17 -22.75 -36.76
CA SER A 427 -4.85 -24.13 -36.39
C SER A 427 -6.12 -24.98 -36.48
N PRO A 428 -6.40 -25.59 -37.65
CA PRO A 428 -7.64 -26.35 -37.88
C PRO A 428 -7.85 -27.55 -36.96
N ARG A 429 -6.80 -28.01 -36.25
CA ARG A 429 -6.83 -29.12 -35.29
C ARG A 429 -6.94 -28.67 -33.84
N ALA A 430 -7.07 -27.37 -33.60
CA ALA A 430 -7.15 -26.88 -32.24
C ALA A 430 -8.50 -27.21 -31.60
N GLU A 431 -8.45 -27.41 -30.29
CA GLU A 431 -9.62 -27.68 -29.47
C GLU A 431 -9.98 -26.42 -28.69
N VAL A 432 -11.28 -26.11 -28.58
CA VAL A 432 -11.77 -25.03 -27.71
C VAL A 432 -12.72 -25.64 -26.68
N ALA A 433 -12.33 -25.55 -25.42
CA ALA A 433 -13.02 -26.12 -24.28
C ALA A 433 -13.41 -25.04 -23.27
N ILE A 434 -14.32 -25.39 -22.37
CA ILE A 434 -14.73 -24.56 -21.24
C ILE A 434 -14.58 -25.36 -19.96
N HIS A 435 -14.03 -24.71 -18.94
CA HIS A 435 -13.90 -25.31 -17.62
C HIS A 435 -15.25 -25.40 -16.90
N ASP A 436 -15.49 -26.51 -16.22
CA ASP A 436 -16.59 -26.71 -15.28
C ASP A 436 -16.05 -27.27 -13.95
N ALA A 437 -15.92 -26.39 -12.95
CA ALA A 437 -15.44 -26.76 -11.62
C ALA A 437 -16.25 -27.87 -10.92
N ARG A 438 -17.47 -28.17 -11.38
CA ARG A 438 -18.36 -29.18 -10.80
C ARG A 438 -18.39 -30.49 -11.58
N ARG A 439 -17.93 -30.51 -12.83
CA ARG A 439 -18.03 -31.69 -13.72
C ARG A 439 -16.69 -32.19 -14.24
N ASP A 440 -15.69 -31.34 -14.32
CA ASP A 440 -14.37 -31.73 -14.80
C ASP A 440 -13.70 -32.71 -13.82
N ALA A 441 -12.80 -33.53 -14.36
CA ALA A 441 -11.93 -34.37 -13.54
C ALA A 441 -10.70 -33.56 -13.09
N PHE A 442 -10.41 -33.59 -11.79
CA PHE A 442 -9.26 -32.91 -11.20
C PHE A 442 -8.24 -33.91 -10.68
N ARG A 443 -6.96 -33.58 -10.88
CA ARG A 443 -5.87 -34.23 -10.16
C ARG A 443 -5.45 -33.34 -9.00
N ARG A 444 -4.97 -33.96 -7.92
CA ARG A 444 -4.44 -33.26 -6.75
C ARG A 444 -2.91 -33.29 -6.81
N ASP A 445 -2.33 -32.14 -7.13
CA ASP A 445 -0.89 -31.95 -7.32
C ASP A 445 -0.16 -31.60 -6.00
N GLY A 446 -0.91 -31.49 -4.90
CA GLY A 446 -0.38 -31.27 -3.55
C GLY A 446 -1.21 -30.26 -2.77
N THR A 447 -0.57 -29.65 -1.78
CA THR A 447 -1.17 -28.63 -0.91
C THR A 447 -0.15 -27.50 -0.74
N THR A 448 -0.59 -26.25 -0.83
CA THR A 448 0.27 -25.09 -0.59
C THR A 448 0.66 -24.96 0.89
N SER A 449 1.65 -24.12 1.21
CA SER A 449 2.03 -23.80 2.60
C SER A 449 0.90 -23.17 3.42
N ARG A 450 -0.13 -22.64 2.76
CA ARG A 450 -1.35 -22.10 3.36
C ARG A 450 -2.50 -23.10 3.36
N ALA A 451 -2.20 -24.40 3.29
CA ALA A 451 -3.21 -25.46 3.31
C ALA A 451 -4.25 -25.41 2.17
N THR A 452 -3.98 -24.70 1.06
CA THR A 452 -4.85 -24.71 -0.12
C THR A 452 -4.54 -25.94 -0.96
N PRO A 453 -5.51 -26.83 -1.26
CA PRO A 453 -5.26 -27.94 -2.15
C PRO A 453 -4.99 -27.41 -3.56
N VAL A 454 -3.98 -27.96 -4.22
CA VAL A 454 -3.65 -27.66 -5.62
C VAL A 454 -4.35 -28.70 -6.47
N GLU A 455 -5.55 -28.36 -6.94
CA GLU A 455 -6.40 -29.26 -7.73
C GLU A 455 -6.69 -28.64 -9.10
N LEU A 456 -6.07 -29.21 -10.14
CA LEU A 456 -6.11 -28.73 -11.51
C LEU A 456 -6.70 -29.79 -12.45
N PRO A 457 -7.20 -29.41 -13.64
CA PRO A 457 -7.85 -30.36 -14.55
C PRO A 457 -6.88 -31.44 -14.98
N VAL A 458 -7.28 -32.71 -14.95
CA VAL A 458 -6.50 -33.85 -15.50
C VAL A 458 -6.11 -33.58 -16.96
N ALA A 459 -6.97 -32.87 -17.69
CA ALA A 459 -6.76 -32.43 -19.05
C ALA A 459 -5.39 -31.72 -19.26
N PHE A 460 -4.87 -31.03 -18.24
CA PHE A 460 -3.57 -30.33 -18.27
C PHE A 460 -2.37 -31.27 -18.39
N ASP A 461 -2.50 -32.57 -18.10
CA ASP A 461 -1.40 -33.54 -18.25
C ASP A 461 -0.96 -33.71 -19.71
N SER A 462 -1.84 -33.35 -20.65
CA SER A 462 -1.54 -33.39 -22.07
C SER A 462 -0.84 -32.13 -22.60
N ALA A 463 -0.57 -31.14 -21.76
CA ALA A 463 0.11 -29.90 -22.17
C ALA A 463 1.60 -29.90 -21.80
N ASP A 464 2.46 -29.50 -22.74
CA ASP A 464 3.88 -29.24 -22.50
C ASP A 464 4.12 -27.78 -22.11
N ARG A 465 3.24 -26.87 -22.57
CA ARG A 465 3.37 -25.42 -22.40
C ARG A 465 2.01 -24.81 -22.06
N PHE A 466 2.01 -23.84 -21.15
CA PHE A 466 0.85 -23.02 -20.83
C PHE A 466 1.09 -21.59 -21.27
N VAL A 467 0.11 -21.03 -21.97
CA VAL A 467 0.07 -19.63 -22.39
C VAL A 467 -1.18 -19.02 -21.78
N VAL A 468 -1.08 -17.85 -21.19
CA VAL A 468 -2.21 -17.22 -20.50
C VAL A 468 -2.45 -15.83 -21.07
N LEU A 469 -3.66 -15.60 -21.59
CA LEU A 469 -4.09 -14.29 -22.04
C LEU A 469 -4.95 -13.64 -20.94
N SER A 470 -4.33 -12.74 -20.18
CA SER A 470 -4.93 -12.12 -18.99
C SER A 470 -4.92 -10.60 -19.08
N ASP A 471 -5.94 -9.97 -18.50
CA ASP A 471 -5.85 -8.57 -18.07
C ASP A 471 -5.08 -8.47 -16.74
N VAL A 472 -4.59 -7.26 -16.45
CA VAL A 472 -4.09 -6.89 -15.11
C VAL A 472 -4.88 -5.67 -14.66
N LYS A 473 -5.68 -5.85 -13.60
CA LYS A 473 -6.47 -4.79 -12.97
C LYS A 473 -6.41 -4.91 -11.46
N HIS A 474 -6.70 -3.82 -10.75
CA HIS A 474 -6.89 -3.88 -9.31
C HIS A 474 -8.01 -4.87 -8.95
N HIS A 475 -7.76 -5.69 -7.94
CA HIS A 475 -8.72 -6.65 -7.40
C HIS A 475 -8.91 -6.42 -5.90
N TYR A 476 -10.14 -6.13 -5.50
CA TYR A 476 -10.54 -5.70 -4.17
C TYR A 476 -9.97 -6.50 -2.98
N PHE A 477 -9.76 -7.82 -3.11
CA PHE A 477 -9.09 -8.63 -2.07
C PHE A 477 -7.81 -9.36 -2.54
N ALA A 478 -7.58 -9.48 -3.86
CA ALA A 478 -6.50 -10.31 -4.38
C ALA A 478 -5.27 -9.48 -4.79
N GLY A 479 -5.27 -8.19 -4.47
CA GLY A 479 -4.32 -7.21 -5.00
C GLY A 479 -4.64 -6.86 -6.45
N TYR A 480 -4.32 -7.78 -7.36
CA TYR A 480 -4.46 -7.61 -8.80
C TYR A 480 -5.07 -8.86 -9.45
N SER A 481 -5.67 -8.69 -10.64
CA SER A 481 -5.83 -9.81 -11.57
C SER A 481 -4.49 -10.16 -12.21
N GLY A 482 -4.44 -11.29 -12.92
CA GLY A 482 -3.22 -11.71 -13.59
C GLY A 482 -3.24 -13.18 -13.99
N PRO A 483 -2.14 -13.66 -14.59
CA PRO A 483 -2.09 -14.98 -15.20
C PRO A 483 -2.32 -16.13 -14.20
N ALA A 484 -1.83 -16.01 -12.96
CA ALA A 484 -2.05 -17.01 -11.92
C ALA A 484 -3.54 -17.27 -11.64
N LYS A 485 -4.41 -16.26 -11.82
CA LYS A 485 -5.85 -16.39 -11.62
C LYS A 485 -6.55 -17.27 -12.65
N HIS A 486 -5.91 -17.57 -13.78
CA HIS A 486 -6.44 -18.52 -14.76
C HIS A 486 -6.26 -19.97 -14.31
N PHE A 487 -5.26 -20.24 -13.47
CA PHE A 487 -5.12 -21.54 -12.80
C PHE A 487 -6.03 -21.60 -11.58
N LEU A 488 -5.85 -20.69 -10.62
CA LEU A 488 -6.63 -20.62 -9.39
C LEU A 488 -7.13 -19.17 -9.19
N PRO A 489 -8.43 -18.88 -9.36
CA PRO A 489 -9.53 -19.84 -9.41
C PRO A 489 -9.89 -20.40 -10.79
N GLY A 490 -9.34 -19.87 -11.89
CA GLY A 490 -9.91 -19.98 -13.23
C GLY A 490 -10.14 -21.39 -13.79
N ALA A 491 -9.32 -22.37 -13.43
CA ALA A 491 -9.40 -23.75 -13.90
C ALA A 491 -9.44 -24.77 -12.76
N ALA A 492 -9.47 -24.31 -11.51
CA ALA A 492 -9.30 -25.15 -10.34
C ALA A 492 -10.63 -25.74 -9.84
N SER A 493 -10.53 -26.81 -9.04
CA SER A 493 -11.70 -27.41 -8.39
C SER A 493 -12.42 -26.43 -7.45
N VAL A 494 -13.72 -26.68 -7.20
CA VAL A 494 -14.48 -25.89 -6.21
C VAL A 494 -13.82 -25.90 -4.83
N GLU A 495 -13.19 -27.00 -4.42
CA GLU A 495 -12.52 -27.13 -3.12
C GLU A 495 -11.30 -26.21 -3.04
N ALA A 496 -10.42 -26.25 -4.04
CA ALA A 496 -9.26 -25.37 -4.13
C ALA A 496 -9.68 -23.88 -4.19
N VAL A 497 -10.71 -23.56 -4.97
CA VAL A 497 -11.23 -22.19 -5.05
C VAL A 497 -11.75 -21.72 -3.70
N ARG A 498 -12.55 -22.53 -2.99
CA ARG A 498 -13.10 -22.18 -1.66
C ARG A 498 -12.00 -21.98 -0.63
N ALA A 499 -11.05 -22.90 -0.56
CA ALA A 499 -9.91 -22.80 0.37
C ALA A 499 -9.12 -21.51 0.13
N ASN A 500 -8.85 -21.16 -1.13
CA ASN A 500 -8.18 -19.91 -1.47
C ASN A 500 -9.02 -18.66 -1.16
N HIS A 501 -10.34 -18.71 -1.37
CA HIS A 501 -11.24 -17.59 -1.09
C HIS A 501 -11.47 -17.34 0.40
N ALA A 502 -11.25 -18.34 1.28
CA ALA A 502 -11.30 -18.14 2.72
C ALA A 502 -10.32 -17.03 3.18
N PHE A 503 -9.19 -16.87 2.48
CA PHE A 503 -8.22 -15.82 2.75
C PHE A 503 -8.67 -14.41 2.35
N ALA A 504 -9.77 -14.26 1.61
CA ALA A 504 -10.31 -12.94 1.30
C ALA A 504 -10.79 -12.18 2.56
N LEU A 505 -10.98 -12.88 3.68
CA LEU A 505 -11.35 -12.31 4.97
C LEU A 505 -10.16 -11.84 5.80
N GLU A 506 -8.94 -12.17 5.39
CA GLU A 506 -7.75 -11.72 6.11
C GLU A 506 -7.52 -10.21 5.92
N ARG A 507 -6.98 -9.55 6.95
CA ARG A 507 -6.62 -8.13 6.87
C ARG A 507 -5.60 -7.82 5.76
N ALA A 508 -4.79 -8.81 5.37
CA ALA A 508 -3.82 -8.67 4.29
C ALA A 508 -4.46 -8.69 2.89
N ALA A 509 -5.70 -9.17 2.74
CA ALA A 509 -6.41 -9.28 1.47
C ALA A 509 -7.06 -7.93 1.09
N ARG A 510 -6.32 -7.11 0.35
CA ARG A 510 -6.74 -5.75 -0.04
C ARG A 510 -6.38 -5.42 -1.48
N ALA A 511 -7.03 -4.40 -2.04
CA ALA A 511 -6.72 -3.89 -3.37
C ALA A 511 -5.26 -3.42 -3.46
N GLY A 512 -4.61 -3.68 -4.59
CA GLY A 512 -3.25 -3.21 -4.87
C GLY A 512 -2.11 -3.92 -4.11
N HIS A 513 -2.42 -4.93 -3.29
CA HIS A 513 -1.42 -5.72 -2.57
C HIS A 513 -1.61 -7.21 -2.85
N HIS A 514 -0.76 -7.79 -3.71
CA HIS A 514 -0.89 -9.20 -4.07
C HIS A 514 -0.50 -10.08 -2.88
N PRO A 515 -1.37 -11.00 -2.40
CA PRO A 515 -1.14 -11.76 -1.17
C PRO A 515 0.04 -12.75 -1.24
N TRP A 516 0.70 -12.86 -2.40
CA TRP A 516 1.85 -13.72 -2.64
C TRP A 516 3.18 -12.92 -2.72
N HIS A 517 3.11 -11.59 -2.72
CA HIS A 517 4.28 -10.70 -2.78
C HIS A 517 4.51 -10.03 -1.40
N ALA A 518 4.60 -10.85 -0.34
CA ALA A 518 4.71 -10.43 1.06
C ALA A 518 6.15 -10.40 1.61
#